data_AF-A0A376CWG0-F1
#
_entry.id   AF-A0A376CWG0-F1
#
_cell.length_a   1.000
_cell.length_b   1.000
_cell.length_c   1.000
_cell.angle_alpha   90.00
_cell.angle_beta   90.00
_cell.angle_gamma   90.00
#
_symmetry.space_group_name_H-M   'P 1'
#
loop_
_entity.id
_entity.type
_entity.pdbx_description
1 polymer ?
#
loop_
_entity_poly.entity_id
_entity_poly.type
_entity_poly.pdbx_seq_one_letter_code
_entity_poly.pdbx_strand_id
1 'polypeptide(L)' 'MNSPSQMPSHISSQRRHLDELIDQATTTMQAFLAAGLTEDTALALTDITLDRFDQGAKL' A
#
# COMPACT_ATOMS: atom_id res chain seq x y z
N MET A 1 -15.06 29.40 -23.57
CA MET A 1 -15.30 28.01 -23.11
C MET A 1 -14.08 27.58 -22.33
N ASN A 2 -14.19 27.38 -21.01
CA ASN A 2 -13.09 26.85 -20.20
C ASN A 2 -13.13 25.33 -20.32
N SER A 3 -12.19 24.76 -21.07
CA SER A 3 -11.99 23.31 -21.06
C SER A 3 -11.57 22.88 -19.66
N PRO A 4 -12.23 21.90 -19.02
CA PRO A 4 -11.78 21.39 -17.74
C PRO A 4 -10.38 20.82 -17.94
N SER A 5 -9.41 21.33 -17.18
CA SER A 5 -8.05 20.83 -17.15
C SER A 5 -8.08 19.33 -16.91
N GLN A 6 -7.91 18.54 -17.97
CA GLN A 6 -7.74 17.09 -17.85
C GLN A 6 -6.50 16.87 -16.99
N MET A 7 -6.70 16.32 -15.80
CA MET A 7 -5.58 15.87 -14.98
C MET A 7 -4.74 14.94 -15.83
N PRO A 8 -3.43 15.20 -15.96
CA PRO A 8 -2.60 14.42 -16.84
C PRO A 8 -2.53 12.97 -16.34
N SER A 9 -2.65 12.04 -17.27
CA SER A 9 -2.86 10.60 -17.06
C SER A 9 -1.81 9.90 -16.19
N HIS A 10 -0.63 10.50 -16.01
CA HIS A 10 0.40 9.97 -15.11
C HIS A 10 0.02 10.15 -13.63
N ILE A 11 -0.71 11.21 -13.27
CA ILE A 11 -1.15 11.47 -11.89
C ILE A 11 -2.20 10.44 -11.46
N SER A 12 -3.11 10.07 -12.35
CA SER A 12 -4.14 9.07 -12.07
C SER A 12 -3.58 7.64 -12.02
N SER A 13 -2.47 7.36 -12.70
CA SER A 13 -1.77 6.08 -12.59
C SER A 13 -0.99 5.95 -11.28
N GLN A 14 -0.28 7.00 -10.87
CA GLN A 14 0.45 7.01 -9.60
C GLN A 14 -0.49 6.91 -8.39
N ARG A 15 -1.63 7.60 -8.41
CA ARG A 15 -2.63 7.50 -7.34
C ARG A 15 -3.16 6.08 -7.17
N ARG A 16 -3.55 5.42 -8.27
CA ARG A 16 -4.02 4.03 -8.21
C ARG A 16 -2.99 3.08 -7.63
N HIS A 17 -1.73 3.24 -8.00
CA HIS A 17 -0.65 2.43 -7.44
C HIS A 17 -0.45 2.66 -5.93
N LEU A 18 -0.52 3.91 -5.48
CA LEU A 18 -0.44 4.22 -4.04
C LEU A 18 -1.63 3.64 -3.27
N ASP A 19 -2.85 3.71 -3.83
CA ASP A 19 -4.04 3.12 -3.21
C ASP A 19 -3.89 1.60 -3.07
N GLU A 20 -3.37 0.91 -4.09
CA GLU A 20 -3.08 -0.53 -4.04
C GLU A 20 -2.06 -0.88 -2.93
N LEU A 21 -1.00 -0.10 -2.77
CA LEU A 21 -0.01 -0.30 -1.71
C LEU A 21 -0.60 -0.08 -0.32
N ILE A 22 -1.47 0.93 -0.16
CA ILE A 22 -2.18 1.20 1.08
C ILE A 22 -3.11 0.04 1.44
N ASP A 23 -3.86 -0.49 0.47
CA ASP A 23 -4.74 -1.64 0.68
C ASP A 23 -3.97 -2.90 1.09
N GLN A 24 -2.79 -3.13 0.48
CA GLN A 24 -1.90 -4.24 0.84
C GLN A 24 -1.35 -4.10 2.26
N ALA A 25 -0.89 -2.91 2.65
CA ALA A 25 -0.43 -2.62 4.00
C ALA A 25 -1.54 -2.83 5.03
N THR A 26 -2.73 -2.31 4.72
CA THR A 26 -3.92 -2.42 5.57
C THR A 26 -4.32 -3.87 5.78
N THR A 27 -4.38 -4.65 4.70
CA THR A 27 -4.74 -6.07 4.75
C THR A 27 -3.74 -6.88 5.58
N THR A 28 -2.44 -6.60 5.41
CA THR A 28 -1.36 -7.28 6.13
C THR A 28 -1.40 -6.97 7.63
N MET A 29 -1.57 -5.69 7.99
CA MET A 29 -1.67 -5.27 9.38
C MET A 29 -2.92 -5.87 10.06
N GLN A 30 -4.06 -5.90 9.37
CA GLN A 30 -5.28 -6.52 9.89
C GLN A 30 -5.11 -8.01 10.15
N ALA A 31 -4.37 -8.74 9.31
CA ALA A 31 -4.09 -10.15 9.53
C ALA A 31 -3.29 -10.37 10.83
N PHE A 32 -2.31 -9.51 11.11
CA PHE A 32 -1.52 -9.57 12.34
C PHE A 32 -2.33 -9.20 13.58
N LEU A 33 -3.18 -8.17 13.50
CA LEU A 33 -4.10 -7.82 14.59
C LEU A 33 -5.12 -8.94 14.85
N ALA A 34 -5.66 -9.56 13.81
CA ALA A 34 -6.59 -10.69 13.92
C ALA A 34 -5.92 -11.93 14.54
N ALA A 35 -4.59 -12.07 14.40
CA ALA A 35 -3.80 -13.09 15.08
C ALA A 35 -3.53 -12.77 16.58
N GLY A 36 -4.03 -11.63 17.09
CA GLY A 36 -3.90 -11.22 18.49
C GLY A 36 -2.59 -10.50 18.80
N LEU A 37 -1.86 -10.03 17.78
CA LEU A 37 -0.66 -9.22 17.99
C LEU A 37 -1.01 -7.80 18.42
N THR A 38 -0.12 -7.19 19.20
CA THR A 38 -0.25 -5.77 19.55
C THR A 38 -0.08 -4.90 18.31
N GLU A 39 -0.63 -3.70 18.34
CA GLU A 39 -0.53 -2.74 17.23
C GLU A 39 0.92 -2.45 16.84
N ASP A 40 1.81 -2.20 17.80
CA ASP A 40 3.24 -1.99 17.56
C ASP A 40 3.91 -3.19 16.86
N THR A 41 3.55 -4.41 17.26
CA THR A 41 4.10 -5.64 16.67
C THR A 41 3.54 -5.86 15.27
N ALA A 42 2.24 -5.64 15.08
CA ALA A 42 1.57 -5.75 13.79
C ALA A 42 2.14 -4.73 12.78
N LEU A 43 2.42 -3.50 13.22
CA LEU A 43 3.06 -2.47 12.41
C LEU A 43 4.47 -2.90 11.98
N ALA A 44 5.32 -3.30 12.94
CA ALA A 44 6.68 -3.73 12.63
C ALA A 44 6.73 -4.92 11.67
N LEU A 45 5.82 -5.89 11.83
CA LEU A 45 5.73 -7.05 10.94
C LEU A 45 5.16 -6.68 9.56
N THR A 46 4.26 -5.70 9.48
CA THR A 46 3.73 -5.20 8.21
C THR A 46 4.85 -4.55 7.40
N ASP A 47 5.66 -3.68 8.02
CA ASP A 47 6.82 -3.06 7.37
C ASP A 47 7.80 -4.12 6.84
N ILE A 48 8.14 -5.12 7.65
CA ILE A 48 9.04 -6.22 7.23
C ILE A 48 8.43 -7.03 6.09
N THR A 49 7.13 -7.29 6.14
CA THR A 49 6.43 -8.12 5.14
C THR A 49 6.37 -7.42 3.79
N LEU A 50 6.06 -6.13 3.78
CA LEU A 50 6.00 -5.33 2.55
C LEU A 50 7.39 -5.13 1.95
N ASP A 51 8.42 -4.87 2.76
CA ASP A 51 9.81 -4.74 2.29
C ASP A 51 10.30 -6.02 1.60
N ARG A 52 9.93 -7.20 2.12
CA ARG A 52 10.24 -8.48 1.48
C ARG A 52 9.47 -8.70 0.18
N PHE A 53 8.21 -8.27 0.10
CA PHE A 53 7.42 -8.36 -1.14
C PHE A 53 8.06 -7.54 -2.27
N ASP A 54 8.51 -6.32 -1.96
CA ASP A 54 9.23 -5.45 -2.90
C ASP A 54 10.56 -6.05 -3.37
N GLN A 55 11.24 -6.82 -2.51
CA GLN A 55 12.47 -7.52 -2.86
C GLN A 55 12.20 -8.77 -3.73
N GLY A 56 11.14 -9.51 -3.44
CA GLY A 56 10.72 -10.68 -4.23
C GLY A 56 10.19 -10.32 -5.63
N ALA A 57 9.59 -9.14 -5.79
CA ALA A 57 9.10 -8.64 -7.08
C ALA A 57 10.20 -8.18 -8.05
N LYS A 58 11.46 -8.12 -7.60
CA LYS A 58 12.63 -7.65 -8.39
C LYS A 58 13.46 -8.79 -9.02
N LEU A 59 13.03 -10.05 -8.91
CA LEU A 59 13.66 -11.24 -9.49
C LEU A 59 12.86 -11.78 -10.68
#